data_AF-A0A329RCP0-F1
#
_entry.id   AF-A0A329RCP0-F1
#
_cell.length_a   1.000
_cell.length_b   1.000
_cell.length_c   1.000
_cell.angle_alpha   90.00
_cell.angle_beta   90.00
_cell.angle_gamma   90.00
#
_symmetry.space_group_name_H-M   'P 1'
#
loop_
_entity.id
_entity.type
_entity.pdbx_description
1 polymer ?
#
loop_
_entity_poly.entity_id
_entity_poly.type
_entity_poly.pdbx_seq_one_letter_code
_entity_poly.pdbx_strand_id
1 'polypeptide(L)'
;MTATNKAFAYVFKTPSEDHKVARVLSSRHPDKAVALLSLDRFDTATQAKIRSVSAALLTASSGLETSHYNVNERVLDTLMAYLLRHYPSVKQLNAEGLAIQRLEACSVEKGFTTNTLLAWSSHLTSDPKSNAELERTETQDTTMDSTKHPLFRHQSALIEQLIQVNQKLDTRISIVEAKVNNKQPRTVTAQETREYTNISKPPIKDAVPPLQPA
;
A
#
# COMPACT_ATOMS: atom_id res chain seq x y z
N MET A 1 8.92 -13.18 46.77
CA MET A 1 9.08 -12.74 45.37
C MET A 1 8.36 -13.74 44.48
N THR A 2 7.35 -13.31 43.71
CA THR A 2 6.58 -14.21 42.85
C THR A 2 7.34 -14.44 41.56
N ALA A 3 7.82 -15.67 41.34
CA ALA A 3 8.55 -16.05 40.13
C ALA A 3 7.58 -16.25 38.96
N THR A 4 7.17 -15.16 38.30
CA THR A 4 6.35 -15.21 37.09
C THR A 4 7.14 -15.92 35.98
N ASN A 5 6.61 -17.03 35.49
CA ASN A 5 7.22 -17.84 34.43
C ASN A 5 7.49 -16.97 33.18
N LYS A 6 8.71 -17.05 32.64
CA LYS A 6 9.18 -16.26 31.48
C LYS A 6 8.24 -16.36 30.27
N ALA A 7 7.62 -17.53 30.05
CA ALA A 7 6.66 -17.72 28.96
C ALA A 7 5.38 -16.87 29.15
N PHE A 8 4.85 -16.77 30.37
CA PHE A 8 3.71 -15.90 30.67
C PHE A 8 4.08 -14.42 30.53
N ALA A 9 5.27 -14.04 31.01
CA ALA A 9 5.78 -12.68 30.85
C ALA A 9 5.96 -12.29 29.37
N TYR A 10 6.32 -13.24 28.50
CA TYR A 10 6.38 -13.05 27.05
C TYR A 10 4.98 -12.86 26.47
N VAL A 11 4.06 -13.81 26.67
CA VAL A 11 2.69 -13.78 26.12
C VAL A 11 1.92 -12.50 26.46
N PHE A 12 2.09 -11.93 27.67
CA PHE A 12 1.46 -10.67 28.04
C PHE A 12 2.21 -9.41 27.59
N LYS A 13 3.49 -9.51 27.23
CA LYS A 13 4.27 -8.36 26.73
C LYS A 13 4.23 -8.24 25.21
N THR A 14 4.23 -9.34 24.46
CA THR A 14 4.25 -9.33 22.99
C THR A 14 3.16 -8.43 22.39
N PRO A 15 1.88 -8.46 22.82
CA PRO A 15 0.87 -7.55 22.29
C PRO A 15 1.16 -6.07 22.54
N SER A 16 1.83 -5.74 23.65
CA SER A 16 2.23 -4.37 23.99
C SER A 16 3.46 -3.91 23.22
N GLU A 17 4.37 -4.82 22.89
CA GLU A 17 5.55 -4.55 22.05
C GLU A 17 5.14 -4.44 20.58
N ASP A 18 4.30 -5.34 20.08
CA ASP A 18 3.72 -5.32 18.74
C ASP A 18 2.96 -4.01 18.49
N HIS A 19 2.20 -3.50 19.47
CA HIS A 19 1.53 -2.20 19.36
C HIS A 19 2.51 -1.02 19.27
N LYS A 20 3.67 -1.10 19.94
CA LYS A 20 4.74 -0.10 19.80
C LYS A 20 5.41 -0.19 18.43
N VAL A 21 5.68 -1.41 17.95
CA VAL A 21 6.25 -1.64 16.60
C VAL A 21 5.28 -1.12 15.53
N ALA A 22 4.00 -1.46 15.61
CA ALA A 22 2.96 -0.97 14.69
C ALA A 22 2.86 0.57 14.67
N ARG A 23 3.03 1.24 15.83
CA ARG A 23 3.13 2.70 15.90
C ARG A 23 4.36 3.24 15.19
N VAL A 24 5.55 2.67 15.44
CA VAL A 24 6.80 3.07 14.78
C VAL A 24 6.71 2.88 13.26
N LEU A 25 6.14 1.76 12.80
CA LEU A 25 5.86 1.49 11.38
C LEU A 25 4.83 2.46 10.78
N SER A 26 3.94 3.03 11.60
CA SER A 26 2.98 4.08 11.23
C SER A 26 3.55 5.51 11.39
N SER A 27 4.88 5.67 11.53
CA SER A 27 5.56 6.94 11.80
C SER A 27 5.08 7.69 13.07
N ARG A 28 4.61 6.94 14.07
CA ARG A 28 4.12 7.47 15.36
C ARG A 28 5.03 7.05 16.51
N HIS A 29 5.18 7.95 17.49
CA HIS A 29 5.96 7.68 18.70
C HIS A 29 5.37 6.51 19.51
N PRO A 30 6.16 5.50 19.92
CA PRO A 30 5.65 4.26 20.50
C PRO A 30 4.82 4.46 21.77
N ASP A 31 5.26 5.35 22.67
CA ASP A 31 4.62 5.56 23.97
C ASP A 31 3.63 6.74 24.02
N LYS A 32 3.45 7.50 22.93
CA LYS A 32 2.56 8.68 22.93
C LYS A 32 1.09 8.26 22.84
N ALA A 33 0.21 8.89 23.61
CA ALA A 33 -1.24 8.71 23.44
C ALA A 33 -1.66 9.25 22.05
N VAL A 34 -2.55 8.54 21.36
CA VAL A 34 -3.11 9.04 20.09
C VAL A 34 -4.25 9.99 20.43
N ALA A 35 -4.07 11.29 20.14
CA ALA A 35 -5.16 12.24 20.21
C ALA A 35 -6.21 11.88 19.14
N LEU A 36 -7.39 11.46 19.59
CA LEU A 36 -8.53 11.22 18.73
C LEU A 36 -9.16 12.55 18.34
N LEU A 37 -9.66 12.63 17.11
CA LEU A 37 -10.44 13.78 16.67
C LEU A 37 -11.86 13.69 17.26
N SER A 38 -12.33 14.75 17.90
CA SER A 38 -13.68 14.85 18.47
C SER A 38 -14.43 16.07 17.93
N LEU A 39 -15.76 16.03 18.03
CA LEU A 39 -16.63 17.14 17.65
C LEU A 39 -16.68 18.26 18.71
N ASP A 40 -16.01 18.10 19.85
CA ASP A 40 -16.01 19.06 20.98
C ASP A 40 -15.51 20.47 20.58
N ARG A 41 -14.83 20.58 19.44
CA ARG A 41 -14.35 21.85 18.86
C ARG A 41 -15.45 22.69 18.22
N PHE A 42 -16.58 22.09 17.86
CA PHE A 42 -17.74 22.80 17.34
C PHE A 42 -18.61 23.32 18.48
N ASP A 43 -19.31 24.43 18.24
CA ASP A 43 -20.38 24.88 19.12
C ASP A 43 -21.51 23.82 19.21
N THR A 44 -22.24 23.81 20.32
CA THR A 44 -23.28 22.80 20.58
C THR A 44 -24.35 22.72 19.48
N ALA A 45 -24.68 23.83 18.82
CA ALA A 45 -25.66 23.83 17.75
C ALA A 45 -25.10 23.21 16.46
N THR A 46 -23.83 23.47 16.10
CA THR A 46 -23.15 22.79 14.99
C THR A 46 -22.90 21.31 15.29
N GLN A 47 -22.54 20.93 16.53
CA GLN A 47 -22.47 19.52 16.91
C GLN A 47 -23.81 18.80 16.72
N ALA A 48 -24.93 19.42 17.11
CA ALA A 48 -26.26 18.84 16.91
C ALA A 48 -26.60 18.65 15.43
N LYS A 49 -26.21 19.59 14.55
CA LYS A 49 -26.34 19.45 13.09
C LYS A 49 -25.50 18.30 12.54
N ILE A 50 -24.25 18.16 12.98
CA ILE A 50 -23.37 17.05 12.56
C ILE A 50 -23.95 15.70 13.05
N ARG A 51 -24.43 15.62 14.29
CA ARG A 51 -25.06 14.42 14.86
C ARG A 51 -26.35 14.02 14.14
N SER A 52 -27.14 14.97 13.62
CA SER A 52 -28.34 14.63 12.85
C SER A 52 -28.00 14.00 11.49
N VAL A 53 -26.88 14.40 10.87
CA VAL A 53 -26.35 13.75 9.65
C VAL A 53 -25.74 12.38 9.99
N SER A 54 -24.95 12.26 11.06
CA SER A 54 -24.36 10.97 11.43
C SER A 54 -25.43 9.93 11.79
N ALA A 55 -26.54 10.33 12.42
CA ALA A 55 -27.66 9.43 12.71
C ALA A 55 -28.37 8.89 11.45
N ALA A 56 -28.44 9.67 10.36
CA ALA A 56 -28.97 9.22 9.06
C ALA A 56 -27.94 8.40 8.25
N LEU A 57 -26.65 8.65 8.45
CA LEU A 57 -25.57 7.88 7.82
C LEU A 57 -25.38 6.51 8.49
N LEU A 58 -25.46 6.47 9.83
CA LEU A 58 -25.12 5.32 10.68
C LEU A 58 -26.36 4.72 11.38
N THR A 59 -27.54 4.82 10.76
CA THR A 59 -28.82 4.32 11.29
C THR A 59 -28.79 2.82 11.63
N ALA A 60 -27.95 2.03 10.94
CA ALA A 60 -27.74 0.61 11.23
C ALA A 60 -26.82 0.34 12.44
N SER A 61 -26.34 1.39 13.12
CA SER A 61 -25.40 1.32 14.25
C SER A 61 -25.82 2.21 15.44
N SER A 62 -26.95 2.91 15.34
CA SER A 62 -27.48 3.80 16.38
C SER A 62 -29.00 3.81 16.37
N GLY A 63 -29.62 3.69 17.54
CA GLY A 63 -31.09 3.73 17.68
C GLY A 63 -31.77 2.37 17.46
N LEU A 64 -31.03 1.27 17.50
CA LEU A 64 -31.60 -0.08 17.51
C LEU A 64 -32.26 -0.36 18.86
N GLU A 65 -33.37 -1.12 18.85
CA GLU A 65 -34.07 -1.59 20.07
C GLU A 65 -33.14 -2.41 20.99
N THR A 66 -32.18 -3.11 20.41
CA THR A 66 -31.18 -3.93 21.10
C THR A 66 -29.95 -3.09 21.47
N SER A 67 -30.01 -2.48 22.65
CA SER A 67 -29.00 -1.51 23.14
C SER A 67 -27.54 -2.00 23.08
N HIS A 68 -27.29 -3.31 23.20
CA HIS A 68 -25.94 -3.88 23.15
C HIS A 68 -25.30 -3.92 21.75
N TYR A 69 -26.08 -3.68 20.68
CA TYR A 69 -25.55 -3.50 19.32
C TYR A 69 -25.40 -2.03 18.92
N ASN A 70 -25.86 -1.08 19.75
CA ASN A 70 -25.67 0.35 19.49
C ASN A 70 -24.22 0.76 19.76
N VAL A 71 -23.62 1.47 18.82
CA VAL A 71 -22.29 2.07 18.97
C VAL A 71 -22.39 3.30 19.87
N ASN A 72 -21.40 3.47 20.75
CA ASN A 72 -21.36 4.61 21.67
C ASN A 72 -21.31 5.96 20.90
N GLU A 73 -22.10 6.94 21.35
CA GLU A 73 -22.20 8.27 20.71
C GLU A 73 -20.84 8.95 20.50
N ARG A 74 -19.91 8.84 21.44
CA ARG A 74 -18.54 9.41 21.29
C ARG A 74 -17.76 8.75 20.17
N VAL A 75 -17.97 7.47 19.92
CA VAL A 75 -17.34 6.74 18.81
C VAL A 75 -17.95 7.19 17.48
N LEU A 76 -19.26 7.38 17.42
CA LEU A 76 -19.96 7.94 16.25
C LEU A 76 -19.49 9.37 15.95
N ASP A 77 -19.37 10.22 16.98
CA ASP A 77 -18.83 11.58 16.86
C ASP A 77 -17.39 11.58 16.32
N THR A 78 -16.52 10.71 16.87
CA THR A 78 -15.13 10.56 16.39
C THR A 78 -15.07 10.09 14.94
N LEU A 79 -15.84 9.06 14.57
CA LEU A 79 -15.92 8.56 13.20
C LEU A 79 -16.40 9.65 12.23
N MET A 80 -17.45 10.39 12.62
CA MET A 80 -17.98 11.50 11.81
C MET A 80 -16.96 12.64 11.67
N ALA A 81 -16.20 12.95 12.73
CA ALA A 81 -15.14 13.95 12.66
C ALA A 81 -14.01 13.54 11.69
N TYR A 82 -13.59 12.27 11.69
CA TYR A 82 -12.61 11.78 10.71
C TYR A 82 -13.16 11.79 9.28
N LEU A 83 -14.41 11.33 9.07
CA LEU A 83 -15.08 11.39 7.78
C LEU A 83 -15.14 12.84 7.24
N LEU A 84 -15.54 13.79 8.08
CA LEU A 84 -15.56 15.22 7.70
C LEU A 84 -14.16 15.76 7.42
N ARG A 85 -13.14 15.44 8.22
CA ARG A 85 -11.75 15.90 7.97
C ARG A 85 -11.19 15.41 6.63
N HIS A 86 -11.52 14.18 6.22
CA HIS A 86 -10.98 13.57 5.00
C HIS A 86 -11.92 13.67 3.78
N TYR A 87 -13.16 14.11 3.96
CA TYR A 87 -14.16 14.27 2.89
C TYR A 87 -13.65 15.02 1.64
N PRO A 88 -12.95 16.16 1.73
CA PRO A 88 -12.44 16.84 0.53
C PRO A 88 -11.43 16.00 -0.25
N SER A 89 -10.52 15.30 0.45
CA SER A 89 -9.51 14.45 -0.17
C SER A 89 -10.13 13.21 -0.83
N VAL A 90 -11.10 12.57 -0.16
CA VAL A 90 -11.81 11.40 -0.72
C VAL A 90 -12.68 11.82 -1.91
N LYS A 91 -13.33 12.99 -1.85
CA LYS A 91 -14.11 13.54 -2.97
C LYS A 91 -13.23 13.93 -4.16
N GLN A 92 -12.01 14.42 -3.94
CA GLN A 92 -11.04 14.67 -5.00
C GLN A 92 -10.57 13.38 -5.68
N LEU A 93 -10.41 12.28 -4.91
CA LEU A 93 -9.99 10.99 -5.43
C LEU A 93 -11.10 10.26 -6.19
N ASN A 94 -12.34 10.29 -5.68
CA ASN A 94 -13.51 9.72 -6.35
C ASN A 94 -14.81 10.43 -5.91
N ALA A 95 -15.24 11.41 -6.71
CA ALA A 95 -16.46 12.17 -6.46
C ALA A 95 -17.73 11.30 -6.55
N GLU A 96 -17.75 10.30 -7.43
CA GLU A 96 -18.87 9.37 -7.63
C GLU A 96 -18.79 8.12 -6.74
N GLY A 97 -17.92 8.14 -5.73
CA GLY A 97 -17.80 7.04 -4.77
C GLY A 97 -19.07 6.90 -3.94
N LEU A 98 -19.60 5.68 -3.81
CA LEU A 98 -20.82 5.38 -3.05
C LEU A 98 -20.82 5.98 -1.62
N ALA A 99 -19.65 5.99 -0.96
CA ALA A 99 -19.51 6.59 0.36
C ALA A 99 -19.71 8.13 0.37
N ILE A 100 -19.22 8.82 -0.66
CA ILE A 100 -19.40 10.27 -0.86
C ILE A 100 -20.85 10.57 -1.22
N GLN A 101 -21.41 9.86 -2.20
CA GLN A 101 -22.81 9.98 -2.58
C GLN A 101 -23.77 9.74 -1.39
N ARG A 102 -23.50 8.72 -0.55
CA ARG A 102 -24.32 8.45 0.65
C ARG A 102 -24.17 9.54 1.71
N LEU A 103 -22.97 10.03 1.99
CA LEU A 103 -22.72 11.14 2.92
C LEU A 103 -23.45 12.42 2.47
N GLU A 104 -23.37 12.75 1.19
CA GLU A 104 -24.03 13.93 0.62
C GLU A 104 -25.55 13.77 0.61
N ALA A 105 -26.09 12.59 0.25
CA ALA A 105 -27.52 12.30 0.32
C ALA A 105 -28.07 12.42 1.76
N CYS A 106 -27.40 11.86 2.77
CA CYS A 106 -27.77 12.01 4.18
C CYS A 106 -27.69 13.46 4.67
N SER A 107 -26.78 14.26 4.10
CA SER A 107 -26.67 15.69 4.43
C SER A 107 -27.82 16.49 3.83
N VAL A 108 -28.16 16.23 2.56
CA VAL A 108 -29.31 16.84 1.86
C VAL A 108 -30.64 16.44 2.53
N GLU A 109 -30.78 15.19 2.99
CA GLU A 109 -31.95 14.72 3.76
C GLU A 109 -32.19 15.57 5.03
N LYS A 110 -31.12 16.07 5.68
CA LYS A 110 -31.19 16.96 6.84
C LYS A 110 -31.17 18.46 6.48
N GLY A 111 -31.26 18.80 5.19
CA GLY A 111 -31.28 20.19 4.71
C GLY A 111 -29.92 20.88 4.63
N PHE A 112 -28.82 20.11 4.67
CA PHE A 112 -27.46 20.63 4.58
C PHE A 112 -26.88 20.46 3.16
N THR A 113 -26.09 21.45 2.72
CA THR A 113 -25.44 21.43 1.41
C THR A 113 -24.00 20.93 1.49
N THR A 114 -23.44 20.48 0.37
CA THR A 114 -22.03 20.08 0.25
C THR A 114 -21.05 21.16 0.74
N ASN A 115 -21.39 22.44 0.57
CA ASN A 115 -20.63 23.57 1.08
C ASN A 115 -20.55 23.60 2.62
N THR A 116 -21.59 23.17 3.33
CA THR A 116 -21.56 23.07 4.81
C THR A 116 -20.65 21.94 5.29
N LEU A 117 -20.61 20.81 4.57
CA LEU A 117 -19.64 19.74 4.83
C LEU A 117 -18.20 20.20 4.62
N LEU A 118 -17.94 20.96 3.54
CA LEU A 118 -16.63 21.58 3.29
C LEU A 118 -16.26 22.61 4.37
N ALA A 119 -17.21 23.40 4.85
CA ALA A 119 -16.99 24.34 5.95
C ALA A 119 -16.63 23.62 7.27
N TRP A 120 -17.34 22.54 7.62
CA TRP A 120 -17.02 21.70 8.79
C TRP A 120 -15.67 21.01 8.63
N SER A 121 -15.35 20.48 7.45
CA SER A 121 -14.03 19.93 7.13
C SER A 121 -12.92 20.95 7.33
N SER A 122 -13.10 22.16 6.78
CA SER A 122 -12.13 23.25 6.90
C SER A 122 -11.89 23.65 8.37
N HIS A 123 -12.96 23.69 9.17
CA HIS A 123 -12.87 23.96 10.61
C HIS A 123 -12.05 22.88 11.36
N LEU A 124 -12.16 21.61 10.96
CA LEU A 124 -11.38 20.50 11.55
C LEU A 124 -9.90 20.49 11.12
N THR A 125 -9.58 21.00 9.93
CA THR A 125 -8.22 21.06 9.38
C THR A 125 -7.46 22.35 9.73
N SER A 126 -8.16 23.46 9.99
CA SER A 126 -7.55 24.79 10.21
C SER A 126 -6.89 24.95 11.57
N ASP A 127 -7.17 24.08 12.55
CA ASP A 127 -6.56 24.15 13.88
C ASP A 127 -5.15 23.52 13.87
N PRO A 128 -4.09 24.30 14.18
CA PRO A 128 -2.72 23.79 14.20
C PRO A 128 -2.49 22.69 15.24
N LYS A 129 -3.40 22.41 16.19
CA LYS A 129 -3.26 21.34 17.19
C LYS A 129 -3.61 19.94 16.68
N SER A 130 -4.64 19.77 15.84
CA SER A 130 -4.92 18.46 15.21
C SER A 130 -3.86 18.08 14.19
N ASN A 131 -3.36 19.06 13.43
CA ASN A 131 -2.20 18.85 12.56
C ASN A 131 -0.90 18.73 13.40
N ALA A 132 -0.74 19.42 14.53
CA ALA A 132 0.39 19.16 15.43
C ALA A 132 0.44 17.71 15.91
N GLU A 133 -0.69 17.14 16.32
CA GLU A 133 -0.68 15.90 17.08
C GLU A 133 -0.84 14.64 16.21
N LEU A 134 -1.30 14.79 14.97
CA LEU A 134 -1.19 13.75 13.94
C LEU A 134 0.00 13.93 12.97
N GLU A 135 0.47 15.15 12.69
CA GLU A 135 1.56 15.41 11.72
C GLU A 135 2.89 15.86 12.36
N ARG A 136 2.96 16.22 13.65
CA ARG A 136 4.24 16.37 14.38
C ARG A 136 4.50 15.17 15.28
N THR A 137 4.82 14.06 14.64
CA THR A 137 6.01 13.32 15.09
C THR A 137 7.20 14.05 14.44
N GLU A 138 7.76 15.01 15.19
CA GLU A 138 9.01 15.73 14.90
C GLU A 138 9.38 15.90 13.42
N THR A 139 9.05 17.07 12.84
CA THR A 139 10.00 17.73 11.95
C THR A 139 11.24 18.09 12.77
N GLN A 140 12.10 17.10 13.03
CA GLN A 140 13.51 17.36 12.98
C GLN A 140 13.78 17.84 11.55
N ASP A 141 14.44 18.99 11.40
CA ASP A 141 14.75 19.56 10.09
C ASP A 141 15.65 18.62 9.31
N THR A 142 15.01 17.75 8.52
CA THR A 142 15.65 17.15 7.37
C THR A 142 14.61 17.01 6.29
N THR A 143 14.53 18.06 5.47
CA THR A 143 14.13 17.98 4.07
C THR A 143 15.11 17.07 3.33
N MET A 144 15.07 15.77 3.66
CA MET A 144 15.61 14.70 2.82
C MET A 144 14.68 14.54 1.62
N ASP A 145 14.78 15.51 0.72
CA ASP A 145 14.80 15.22 -0.70
C ASP A 145 15.65 13.95 -0.89
N SER A 146 14.99 12.82 -1.19
CA SER A 146 15.60 11.50 -1.14
C SER A 146 16.76 11.38 -2.15
N THR A 147 16.82 12.25 -3.15
CA THR A 147 17.93 12.37 -4.12
C THR A 147 19.21 12.97 -3.52
N LYS A 148 19.16 13.52 -2.30
CA LYS A 148 20.29 14.12 -1.58
C LYS A 148 20.88 13.25 -0.46
N HIS A 149 20.21 12.17 -0.06
CA HIS A 149 20.74 11.28 0.99
C HIS A 149 22.09 10.68 0.54
N PRO A 150 23.18 10.78 1.34
CA PRO A 150 24.52 10.35 0.92
C PRO A 150 24.57 8.86 0.54
N LEU A 151 23.87 8.00 1.27
CA LEU A 151 23.71 6.58 0.94
C LEU A 151 23.13 6.33 -0.47
N PHE A 152 22.04 7.01 -0.86
CA PHE A 152 21.44 6.80 -2.18
C PHE A 152 22.36 7.31 -3.29
N ARG A 153 23.03 8.45 -3.10
CA ARG A 153 24.05 8.94 -4.06
C ARG A 153 25.22 7.97 -4.22
N HIS A 154 25.70 7.38 -3.12
CA HIS A 154 26.74 6.36 -3.17
C HIS A 154 26.27 5.10 -3.90
N GLN A 155 25.05 4.63 -3.64
CA GLN A 155 24.45 3.49 -4.34
C GLN A 155 24.29 3.75 -5.84
N SER A 156 23.80 4.93 -6.25
CA SER A 156 23.71 5.32 -7.67
C SER A 156 25.08 5.32 -8.35
N ALA A 157 26.11 5.88 -7.70
CA ALA A 157 27.47 5.89 -8.24
C ALA A 157 28.06 4.47 -8.40
N LEU A 158 27.81 3.57 -7.42
CA LEU A 158 28.21 2.16 -7.54
C LEU A 158 27.50 1.43 -8.68
N ILE A 159 26.20 1.67 -8.87
CA ILE A 159 25.42 1.11 -9.98
C ILE A 159 25.99 1.59 -11.33
N GLU A 160 26.28 2.88 -11.46
CA GLU A 160 26.84 3.45 -12.69
C GLU A 160 28.25 2.94 -13.00
N GLN A 161 29.10 2.78 -11.98
CA GLN A 161 30.40 2.09 -12.12
C GLN A 161 30.24 0.64 -12.57
N LEU A 162 29.28 -0.10 -12.01
CA LEU A 162 29.03 -1.50 -12.39
C LEU A 162 28.55 -1.62 -13.85
N ILE A 163 27.69 -0.70 -14.30
CA ILE A 163 27.24 -0.60 -15.70
C ILE A 163 28.43 -0.35 -16.64
N GLN A 164 29.30 0.61 -16.32
CA GLN A 164 30.50 0.89 -17.12
C GLN A 164 31.48 -0.31 -17.17
N VAL A 165 31.66 -1.02 -16.06
CA VAL A 165 32.49 -2.23 -16.01
C VAL A 165 31.90 -3.32 -16.89
N ASN A 166 30.58 -3.57 -16.82
CA ASN A 166 29.92 -4.58 -17.64
C ASN A 166 30.02 -4.23 -19.14
N GLN A 167 29.73 -3.00 -19.55
CA GLN A 167 29.92 -2.55 -20.94
C GLN A 167 31.37 -2.72 -21.43
N LYS A 168 32.36 -2.48 -20.55
CA LYS A 168 33.78 -2.70 -20.85
C LYS A 168 34.17 -4.18 -20.92
N LEU A 169 33.45 -5.05 -20.21
CA LEU A 169 33.61 -6.50 -20.33
C LEU A 169 32.95 -7.02 -21.61
N ASP A 170 31.73 -6.59 -21.94
CA ASP A 170 31.02 -6.97 -23.18
C ASP A 170 31.80 -6.56 -24.42
N THR A 171 32.34 -5.34 -24.46
CA THR A 171 33.22 -4.91 -25.58
C THR A 171 34.50 -5.73 -25.66
N ARG A 172 35.12 -6.11 -24.53
CA ARG A 172 36.29 -7.01 -24.52
C ARG A 172 35.94 -8.43 -24.96
N ILE A 173 34.78 -8.96 -24.55
CA ILE A 173 34.26 -10.27 -24.96
C ILE A 173 34.01 -10.25 -26.46
N SER A 174 33.28 -9.26 -26.98
CA SER A 174 33.01 -9.12 -28.41
C SER A 174 34.29 -8.98 -29.25
N ILE A 175 35.31 -8.28 -28.76
CA ILE A 175 36.65 -8.23 -29.40
C ILE A 175 37.36 -9.58 -29.35
N VAL A 176 37.25 -10.34 -28.25
CA VAL A 176 37.84 -11.68 -28.12
C VAL A 176 37.10 -12.67 -29.04
N GLU A 177 35.77 -12.66 -29.08
CA GLU A 177 34.94 -13.44 -29.98
C GLU A 177 35.27 -13.14 -31.44
N ALA A 178 35.32 -11.87 -31.84
CA ALA A 178 35.74 -11.47 -33.19
C ALA A 178 37.17 -11.96 -33.52
N LYS A 179 38.10 -11.92 -32.56
CA LYS A 179 39.46 -12.45 -32.74
C LYS A 179 39.53 -13.98 -32.75
N VAL A 180 38.60 -14.69 -32.12
CA VAL A 180 38.50 -16.16 -32.17
C VAL A 180 37.86 -16.60 -33.48
N ASN A 181 36.77 -15.95 -33.90
CA ASN A 181 36.06 -16.22 -35.15
C ASN A 181 36.96 -15.92 -36.38
N ASN A 182 37.74 -14.83 -36.35
CA ASN A 182 38.74 -14.51 -37.38
C ASN A 182 40.00 -15.40 -37.34
N LYS A 183 40.18 -16.23 -36.31
CA LYS A 183 41.30 -17.18 -36.21
C LYS A 183 40.97 -18.58 -36.71
N GLN A 184 39.72 -18.85 -37.11
CA GLN A 184 39.37 -20.07 -37.83
C GLN A 184 39.75 -19.90 -39.31
N PRO A 185 40.73 -20.66 -39.85
CA PRO A 185 41.00 -20.64 -41.27
C PRO A 185 39.83 -21.30 -42.02
N ARG A 186 39.18 -20.55 -42.91
CA ARG A 186 38.38 -21.17 -43.97
C ARG A 186 39.31 -21.80 -45.00
N THR A 187 39.44 -23.13 -44.92
CA THR A 187 39.93 -23.98 -46.01
C THR A 187 39.10 -25.27 -46.02
N VAL A 188 38.54 -25.75 -47.14
CA VAL A 188 38.28 -25.09 -48.44
C VAL A 188 37.22 -25.92 -49.20
N THR A 189 36.50 -25.27 -50.14
CA THR A 189 35.62 -25.85 -51.20
C THR A 189 34.49 -26.84 -50.86
N ALA A 190 33.32 -26.55 -51.43
CA ALA A 190 32.32 -27.55 -51.75
C ALA A 190 32.59 -28.18 -53.13
N GLN A 191 32.28 -29.47 -53.24
CA GLN A 191 31.85 -30.28 -54.39
C GLN A 191 32.39 -31.69 -54.19
N GLU A 192 31.72 -32.80 -54.50
CA GLU A 192 30.32 -33.17 -54.80
C GLU A 192 30.45 -34.68 -55.12
N THR A 193 29.32 -35.40 -55.18
CA THR A 193 29.21 -36.73 -55.86
C THR A 193 29.68 -37.97 -55.08
N ARG A 194 28.68 -38.76 -54.63
CA ARG A 194 28.45 -40.22 -54.80
C ARG A 194 29.67 -41.17 -54.63
N GLU A 195 29.56 -42.35 -54.01
CA GLU A 195 28.49 -43.34 -54.14
C GLU A 195 28.25 -44.17 -52.86
N TYR A 196 27.01 -44.68 -52.76
CA TYR A 196 26.62 -46.05 -52.38
C TYR A 196 27.72 -47.00 -51.81
N THR A 197 27.45 -47.86 -50.83
CA THR A 197 26.20 -48.64 -50.65
C THR A 197 26.11 -49.29 -49.25
N ASN A 198 24.88 -49.60 -48.81
CA ASN A 198 24.50 -50.76 -47.96
C ASN A 198 25.03 -50.82 -46.49
N ILE A 199 24.27 -51.21 -45.46
CA ILE A 199 22.89 -51.73 -45.23
C ILE A 199 22.46 -51.17 -43.84
N SER A 200 21.20 -50.89 -43.48
CA SER A 200 19.88 -51.32 -43.99
C SER A 200 18.89 -50.13 -44.11
N LYS A 201 17.58 -50.42 -43.99
CA LYS A 201 16.47 -49.48 -43.73
C LYS A 201 15.47 -50.12 -42.72
N PRO A 202 14.55 -49.37 -42.10
CA PRO A 202 13.53 -49.86 -41.15
C PRO A 202 12.23 -50.27 -41.91
N PRO A 203 11.08 -50.53 -41.27
CA PRO A 203 10.23 -49.44 -40.73
C PRO A 203 9.37 -49.78 -39.48
N ILE A 204 8.69 -48.75 -38.98
CA ILE A 204 7.55 -48.81 -38.07
C ILE A 204 6.40 -49.63 -38.70
N LYS A 205 5.59 -50.31 -37.87
CA LYS A 205 4.28 -50.87 -38.25
C LYS A 205 3.21 -50.60 -37.19
N ASP A 206 1.99 -50.44 -37.69
CA ASP A 206 0.76 -50.02 -37.00
C ASP A 206 0.08 -51.15 -36.19
N ALA A 207 -0.75 -50.78 -35.20
CA ALA A 207 -2.03 -51.46 -34.92
C ALA A 207 -2.92 -50.67 -33.93
N VAL A 208 -4.20 -50.53 -34.28
CA VAL A 208 -5.36 -49.94 -33.56
C VAL A 208 -6.60 -50.71 -34.06
N PRO A 209 -7.74 -50.92 -33.36
CA PRO A 209 -8.09 -50.95 -31.92
C PRO A 209 -8.64 -52.38 -31.55
N PRO A 210 -9.73 -52.68 -30.77
CA PRO A 210 -11.04 -52.00 -30.60
C PRO A 210 -11.50 -51.74 -29.13
N LEU A 211 -12.68 -51.10 -29.02
CA LEU A 211 -13.52 -50.92 -27.82
C LEU A 211 -14.10 -52.29 -27.33
N GLN A 212 -14.84 -52.49 -26.23
CA GLN A 212 -15.62 -51.61 -25.31
C GLN A 212 -15.91 -52.35 -23.94
N PRO A 213 -17.01 -52.14 -23.16
CA PRO A 213 -16.95 -51.70 -21.76
C PRO A 213 -17.31 -52.76 -20.68
N ALA A 214 -17.18 -52.36 -19.41
CA ALA A 214 -17.97 -52.83 -18.26
C ALA A 214 -18.05 -51.72 -17.20
#